data_AF-A0A5R8PAF3-F1
#
_entry.id   AF-A0A5R8PAF3-F1
#
_cell.length_a   1.000
_cell.length_b   1.000
_cell.length_c   1.000
_cell.angle_alpha   90.00
_cell.angle_beta   90.00
_cell.angle_gamma   90.00
#
_symmetry.space_group_name_H-M   'P 1'
#
loop_
_entity.id
_entity.type
_entity.pdbx_description
1 polymer ?
#
loop_
_entity_poly.entity_id
_entity_poly.type
_entity_poly.pdbx_seq_one_letter_code
_entity_poly.pdbx_strand_id
1 'polypeptide(L)' 'MPLPNGLTDREAEVLRLVADGLSNREIGERLFISANTAANHVRSILIKTAAPNRTRAAVFATEHGLL' A
#
# COMPACT_ATOMS: atom_id res chain seq x y z
N MET A 1 -11.87 12.09 7.91
CA MET A 1 -11.89 10.91 8.79
C MET A 1 -10.51 10.27 8.72
N PRO A 2 -9.91 9.82 9.82
CA PRO A 2 -8.61 9.15 9.76
C PRO A 2 -8.70 7.85 8.96
N LEU A 3 -7.65 7.54 8.20
CA LEU A 3 -7.55 6.26 7.49
C LEU A 3 -7.39 5.10 8.47
N PRO A 4 -7.82 3.87 8.09
CA PRO A 4 -7.65 2.68 8.91
C PRO A 4 -6.21 2.50 9.38
N ASN A 5 -6.05 2.06 10.63
CA ASN A 5 -4.77 1.71 11.25
C ASN A 5 -3.66 2.79 11.17
N GLY A 6 -4.03 4.07 11.06
CA GLY A 6 -3.05 5.17 11.01
C GLY A 6 -2.23 5.18 9.71
N LEU A 7 -2.77 4.65 8.62
CA LEU A 7 -2.23 4.84 7.28
C LEU A 7 -2.20 6.35 6.96
N THR A 8 -1.13 6.77 6.31
CA THR A 8 -1.06 8.09 5.68
C THR A 8 -1.75 8.06 4.31
N ASP A 9 -2.10 9.22 3.77
CA ASP A 9 -2.70 9.32 2.43
C ASP A 9 -1.82 8.66 1.36
N ARG A 10 -0.50 8.84 1.48
CA ARG A 10 0.47 8.24 0.56
C ARG A 10 0.54 6.73 0.69
N GLU A 11 0.43 6.20 1.90
CA GLU A 11 0.38 4.75 2.11
C GLU A 11 -0.93 4.14 1.60
N ALA A 12 -2.07 4.82 1.73
CA ALA A 12 -3.33 4.38 1.15
C ALA A 12 -3.31 4.40 -0.39
N GLU A 13 -2.65 5.38 -1.00
CA GLU A 13 -2.41 5.40 -2.45
C GLU A 13 -1.53 4.22 -2.91
N VAL A 14 -0.42 3.96 -2.22
CA VAL A 14 0.43 2.79 -2.51
C VAL A 14 -0.35 1.49 -2.30
N LEU A 15 -1.17 1.39 -1.26
CA LEU A 15 -1.97 0.20 -0.95
C LEU A 15 -2.99 -0.11 -2.06
N ARG A 16 -3.63 0.92 -2.65
CA ARG A 16 -4.50 0.75 -3.83
C ARG A 16 -3.76 0.13 -5.00
N LEU A 17 -2.59 0.66 -5.33
CA LEU A 17 -1.77 0.12 -6.42
C LEU A 17 -1.26 -1.30 -6.13
N VAL A 18 -1.00 -1.61 -4.85
CA VAL A 18 -0.68 -2.99 -4.44
C VAL A 18 -1.85 -3.93 -4.68
N ALA A 19 -3.08 -3.47 -4.41
CA ALA A 19 -4.30 -4.22 -4.64
C ALA A 19 -4.61 -4.43 -6.13
N ASP A 20 -4.26 -3.45 -6.97
CA ASP A 20 -4.24 -3.57 -8.43
C ASP A 20 -3.18 -4.55 -8.97
N GLY A 21 -2.32 -5.09 -8.10
CA GLY A 21 -1.30 -6.08 -8.45
C GLY A 21 0.05 -5.50 -8.90
N LEU A 22 0.25 -4.17 -8.84
CA LEU A 22 1.48 -3.55 -9.34
C LEU A 22 2.70 -3.91 -8.50
N SER A 23 3.84 -4.13 -9.15
CA SER A 23 5.15 -4.27 -8.51
C SER A 23 5.65 -2.95 -7.92
N ASN A 24 6.63 -3.00 -7.00
CA ASN A 24 7.23 -1.78 -6.44
C ASN A 24 7.84 -0.88 -7.51
N ARG A 25 8.29 -1.46 -8.63
CA ARG A 25 8.81 -0.71 -9.77
C ARG A 25 7.70 0.07 -10.47
N GLU A 26 6.60 -0.60 -10.82
CA GLU A 26 5.43 0.05 -11.45
C GLU A 26 4.80 1.09 -10.53
N ILE A 27 4.72 0.82 -9.22
CA ILE A 27 4.29 1.80 -8.22
C ILE A 27 5.21 3.02 -8.23
N GLY A 28 6.53 2.80 -8.22
CA GLY A 28 7.51 3.88 -8.27
C GLY A 28 7.36 4.75 -9.52
N GLU A 29 7.21 4.12 -10.68
CA GLU A 29 6.98 4.79 -11.96
C GLU A 29 5.70 5.63 -11.94
N ARG A 30 4.58 5.06 -11.47
CA ARG A 30 3.26 5.72 -11.44
C ARG A 30 3.20 6.89 -10.44
N LEU A 31 3.96 6.77 -9.36
CA LEU A 31 3.98 7.74 -8.26
C LEU A 31 5.18 8.70 -8.29
N PHE A 32 6.01 8.63 -9.33
CA PHE A 32 7.23 9.42 -9.52
C PHE A 32 8.22 9.32 -8.34
N ILE A 33 8.40 8.11 -7.82
CA ILE A 33 9.36 7.79 -6.73
C ILE A 33 10.23 6.59 -7.10
N SER A 34 11.32 6.38 -6.37
CA SER A 34 12.14 5.19 -6.59
C SER A 34 11.40 3.90 -6.19
N ALA A 35 11.71 2.79 -6.84
CA ALA A 35 11.19 1.48 -6.46
C ALA A 35 11.52 1.10 -5.00
N ASN A 36 12.65 1.58 -4.48
CA ASN A 36 13.04 1.41 -3.08
C ASN A 36 12.14 2.21 -2.14
N THR A 37 11.78 3.45 -2.50
CA THR A 37 10.82 4.25 -1.76
C THR A 37 9.45 3.59 -1.74
N ALA A 38 8.98 3.07 -2.87
CA ALA A 38 7.75 2.28 -2.94
C ALA A 38 7.81 1.04 -2.04
N ALA A 39 8.93 0.29 -2.05
CA ALA A 39 9.14 -0.86 -1.18
C ALA A 39 9.07 -0.50 0.31
N ASN A 40 9.61 0.65 0.70
CA ASN A 40 9.53 1.16 2.08
C ASN A 40 8.08 1.46 2.48
N HIS A 41 7.30 2.09 1.60
CA HIS A 41 5.86 2.29 1.84
C HIS A 41 5.13 0.95 2.01
N VAL A 42 5.37 -0.02 1.12
CA VAL A 42 4.78 -1.37 1.23
C VAL A 42 5.13 -2.01 2.57
N ARG A 43 6.40 -1.93 3.01
CA ARG A 43 6.80 -2.45 4.33
C ARG A 43 6.05 -1.79 5.48
N SER A 44 5.93 -0.46 5.47
CA SER A 44 5.17 0.27 6.49
C SER A 44 3.69 -0.11 6.49
N ILE A 45 3.09 -0.29 5.31
CA ILE A 45 1.71 -0.75 5.16
C ILE A 45 1.52 -2.14 5.76
N LEU A 46 2.41 -3.10 5.48
CA LEU A 46 2.32 -4.44 6.07
C LEU A 46 2.34 -4.40 7.60
N ILE A 47 3.20 -3.56 8.17
CA ILE A 47 3.28 -3.38 9.63
C ILE A 47 1.98 -2.76 10.17
N LYS A 48 1.49 -1.67 9.57
CA LYS A 48 0.29 -0.97 10.04
C LYS A 48 -0.99 -1.79 9.89
N THR A 49 -1.09 -2.56 8.81
CA THR A 49 -2.25 -3.43 8.54
C THR A 49 -2.15 -4.80 9.20
N ALA A 50 -1.03 -5.10 9.88
CA ALA A 50 -0.68 -6.43 10.38
C ALA A 50 -0.78 -7.53 9.30
N ALA A 51 -0.64 -7.16 8.02
CA ALA A 51 -0.71 -8.09 6.92
C ALA A 51 0.63 -8.85 6.78
N PRO A 52 0.63 -10.19 6.73
CA PRO A 52 1.86 -10.98 6.61
C PRO A 52 2.52 -10.86 5.23
N ASN A 53 1.78 -10.42 4.21
CA ASN A 53 2.27 -10.22 2.86
C ASN A 53 1.37 -9.25 2.09
N ARG A 54 1.85 -8.83 0.91
CA ARG A 54 1.15 -7.88 0.05
C ARG A 54 -0.23 -8.35 -0.40
N THR A 55 -0.45 -9.65 -0.56
CA THR A 55 -1.76 -10.21 -0.92
C THR A 55 -2.76 -10.00 0.20
N ARG A 56 -2.36 -10.21 1.46
CA ARG A 56 -3.21 -9.89 2.62
C ARG A 56 -3.43 -8.40 2.79
N ALA A 57 -2.46 -7.56 2.43
CA ALA A 57 -2.67 -6.10 2.41
C ALA A 57 -3.69 -5.68 1.34
N ALA A 58 -3.68 -6.30 0.16
CA ALA A 58 -4.69 -6.06 -0.88
C ALA A 58 -6.10 -6.44 -0.40
N VAL A 59 -6.24 -7.56 0.32
CA VAL A 59 -7.51 -7.95 0.95
C VAL A 59 -7.95 -6.91 1.98
N PHE A 60 -7.04 -6.46 2.85
CA PHE A 60 -7.31 -5.40 3.83
C PHE A 60 -7.86 -4.13 3.16
N ALA A 61 -7.29 -3.73 2.02
CA ALA A 61 -7.75 -2.56 1.27
C ALA A 61 -9.21 -2.70 0.83
N THR A 62 -9.59 -3.91 0.37
CA THR A 62 -10.96 -4.24 -0.02
C THR A 62 -11.92 -4.19 1.17
N GLU A 63 -11.55 -4.84 2.28
CA GLU A 63 -12.37 -4.92 3.50
C GLU A 63 -12.65 -3.56 4.15
N HIS A 64 -11.74 -2.60 3.96
CA HIS A 64 -11.86 -1.26 4.54
C HIS A 64 -12.31 -0.20 3.53
N GLY A 65 -12.75 -0.59 2.32
CA GLY A 65 -13.27 0.33 1.32
C GLY A 65 -12.22 1.33 0.80
N LEU A 66 -10.96 0.90 0.72
CA LEU A 66 -9.84 1.72 0.26
C LEU A 66 -9.54 1.57 -1.23
N LEU A 67 -10.37 0.86 -2.01
CA LEU A 67 -10.23 0.69 -3.46
C LEU A 67 -10.91 1.83 -4.22
#